data_AF-A0A2H0VYS3-F1
#
_entry.id   AF-A0A2H0VYS3-F1
#
_cell.length_a   1.000
_cell.length_b   1.000
_cell.length_c   1.000
_cell.angle_alpha   90.00
_cell.angle_beta   90.00
_cell.angle_gamma   90.00
#
_symmetry.space_group_name_H-M   'P 1'
#
loop_
_entity.id
_entity.type
_entity.pdbx_description
1 polymer ?
#
loop_
_entity_poly.entity_id
_entity_poly.type
_entity_poly.pdbx_seq_one_letter_code
_entity_poly.pdbx_strand_id
1 'polypeptide(L)'
;MQILKAHPELAASTTIPANDEFNYLVRRLEGMSDDDPQKALVKSRQAELLAADNELAVANGEHVRLSEEMRKLASKGGDAWNGVEHNFNTLTELGVQPTYNDYLYGAQSARALGNVQDVIDRLEAANALNPTTEVSDWLSNIEGSYGHVTMTLPRALRGNPDVFKPAIPPFAPDQRTAIDSAKTSLAETGSFSGYLPAGLYILNGANILVEAGKDLDVNAPGVS
;
A
#
# COMPACT_ATOMS: atom_id res chain seq x y z
N MET A 1 -5.89 -47.78 -4.83
CA MET A 1 -4.82 -46.96 -5.43
C MET A 1 -4.89 -47.12 -6.95
N GLN A 2 -5.61 -46.23 -7.62
CA GLN A 2 -5.64 -46.11 -9.07
C GLN A 2 -5.53 -44.61 -9.36
N ILE A 3 -4.40 -44.23 -9.96
CA ILE A 3 -4.14 -42.87 -10.42
C ILE A 3 -4.96 -42.70 -11.70
N LEU A 4 -6.06 -41.95 -11.59
CA LEU A 4 -6.78 -41.44 -12.76
C LEU A 4 -5.82 -40.48 -13.47
N LYS A 5 -5.28 -40.93 -14.59
CA LYS A 5 -4.51 -40.09 -15.52
C LYS A 5 -5.41 -38.94 -15.94
N ALA A 6 -4.98 -37.72 -15.64
CA ALA A 6 -5.58 -36.50 -16.18
C ALA A 6 -5.56 -36.60 -17.71
N HIS A 7 -6.72 -36.37 -18.32
CA HIS A 7 -6.85 -36.22 -19.76
C HIS A 7 -6.00 -35.00 -20.19
N PRO A 8 -5.01 -35.17 -21.10
CA PRO A 8 -4.11 -34.10 -21.51
C PRO A 8 -4.77 -33.00 -22.37
N GLU A 9 -6.08 -33.10 -22.64
CA GLU A 9 -6.81 -32.14 -23.47
C GLU A 9 -7.46 -31.00 -22.66
N LEU A 10 -7.34 -31.03 -21.32
CA LEU A 10 -7.71 -29.92 -20.44
C LEU A 10 -6.50 -29.05 -20.02
N ALA A 11 -5.30 -29.35 -20.54
CA ALA A 11 -4.06 -28.65 -20.22
C ALA A 11 -3.70 -27.51 -21.20
N ALA A 12 -4.57 -27.19 -22.15
CA ALA A 12 -4.40 -26.06 -23.06
C ALA A 12 -5.48 -25.00 -22.83
N SER A 13 -5.56 -24.46 -21.61
CA SER A 13 -6.08 -23.11 -21.43
C SER A 13 -5.01 -22.14 -21.95
N THR A 14 -4.88 -22.04 -23.26
CA THR A 14 -4.29 -20.85 -23.88
C THR A 14 -5.13 -19.68 -23.42
N THR A 15 -4.58 -18.85 -22.53
CA THR A 15 -5.17 -17.59 -22.09
C THR A 15 -5.28 -16.68 -23.30
N ILE A 16 -6.38 -16.80 -24.03
CA ILE A 16 -6.71 -15.88 -25.12
C ILE A 16 -6.85 -14.50 -24.46
N PRO A 17 -6.13 -13.46 -24.90
CA PRO A 17 -6.33 -12.10 -24.42
C PRO A 17 -7.82 -11.73 -24.50
N ALA A 18 -8.36 -10.99 -23.52
CA ALA A 18 -9.80 -10.71 -23.45
C ALA A 18 -10.38 -10.09 -24.75
N ASN A 19 -9.58 -9.29 -25.46
CA ASN A 19 -9.94 -8.74 -26.77
C ASN A 19 -10.06 -9.81 -27.87
N ASP A 20 -9.19 -10.81 -27.86
CA ASP A 20 -9.23 -11.93 -28.80
C ASP A 20 -10.39 -12.87 -28.47
N GLU A 21 -10.74 -13.03 -27.18
CA GLU A 21 -11.92 -13.78 -26.74
C GLU A 21 -13.20 -13.06 -27.19
N PHE A 22 -13.30 -11.75 -26.96
CA PHE A 22 -14.45 -10.95 -27.38
C PHE A 22 -14.66 -11.02 -28.90
N ASN A 23 -13.61 -10.78 -29.70
CA ASN A 23 -13.68 -10.86 -31.15
C ASN A 23 -14.05 -12.26 -31.65
N TYR A 24 -13.56 -13.30 -30.99
CA TYR A 24 -13.96 -14.68 -31.27
C TYR A 24 -15.45 -14.91 -30.97
N LEU A 25 -15.97 -14.45 -29.84
CA LEU A 25 -17.38 -14.59 -29.46
C LEU A 25 -18.31 -13.82 -30.42
N VAL A 26 -17.91 -12.62 -30.86
CA VAL A 26 -18.63 -11.85 -31.89
C VAL A 26 -18.78 -12.66 -33.17
N ARG A 27 -17.65 -13.15 -33.73
CA ARG A 27 -17.67 -13.97 -34.95
C ARG A 27 -18.45 -15.27 -34.78
N ARG A 28 -18.36 -15.89 -33.61
CA ARG A 28 -19.13 -17.09 -33.29
C ARG A 28 -20.63 -16.81 -33.29
N LEU A 29 -21.07 -15.70 -32.70
CA LEU A 29 -22.48 -15.30 -32.71
C LEU A 29 -23.03 -15.01 -34.11
N GLU A 30 -22.23 -14.39 -34.98
CA GLU A 30 -22.60 -14.12 -36.38
C GLU A 30 -22.89 -15.40 -37.17
N GLY A 31 -22.24 -16.52 -36.81
CA GLY A 31 -22.44 -17.83 -37.43
C GLY A 31 -23.50 -18.72 -36.78
N MET A 32 -24.10 -18.31 -35.65
CA MET A 32 -25.03 -19.15 -34.88
C MET A 32 -26.49 -18.93 -35.26
N SER A 33 -27.22 -20.03 -35.51
CA SER A 33 -28.68 -20.02 -35.65
C SER A 33 -29.36 -19.47 -34.39
N ASP A 34 -30.51 -18.83 -34.53
CA ASP A 34 -31.29 -18.33 -33.39
C ASP A 34 -31.75 -19.46 -32.45
N ASP A 35 -31.91 -20.67 -32.98
CA ASP A 35 -32.31 -21.87 -32.21
C ASP A 35 -31.11 -22.61 -31.58
N ASP A 36 -29.87 -22.11 -31.74
CA ASP A 36 -28.69 -22.75 -31.17
C ASP A 36 -28.72 -22.64 -29.62
N PRO A 37 -28.75 -23.78 -28.88
CA PRO A 37 -28.85 -23.77 -27.42
C PRO A 37 -27.62 -23.12 -26.75
N GLN A 38 -26.49 -23.01 -27.44
CA GLN A 38 -25.29 -22.35 -26.93
C GLN A 38 -25.33 -20.83 -27.14
N LYS A 39 -26.23 -20.28 -27.96
CA LYS A 39 -26.26 -18.85 -28.31
C LYS A 39 -26.48 -17.97 -27.08
N ALA A 40 -27.31 -18.42 -26.14
CA ALA A 40 -27.53 -17.71 -24.88
C ALA A 40 -26.26 -17.64 -24.01
N LEU A 41 -25.49 -18.73 -23.93
CA LEU A 41 -24.24 -18.77 -23.16
C LEU A 41 -23.18 -17.86 -23.78
N VAL A 42 -23.03 -17.90 -25.11
CA VAL A 42 -22.08 -17.04 -25.83
C VAL A 42 -22.45 -15.56 -25.68
N LYS A 43 -23.75 -15.21 -25.75
CA LYS A 43 -24.23 -13.84 -25.47
C LYS A 43 -23.96 -13.39 -24.03
N SER A 44 -24.19 -14.26 -23.03
CA SER A 44 -23.88 -13.94 -21.63
C SER A 44 -22.40 -13.62 -21.46
N ARG A 45 -21.52 -14.48 -21.98
CA ARG A 45 -20.07 -14.29 -21.88
C ARG A 45 -19.61 -13.01 -22.57
N GLN A 46 -20.14 -12.71 -23.76
CA GLN A 46 -19.84 -11.46 -24.45
C GLN A 46 -20.28 -10.23 -23.63
N ALA A 47 -21.46 -10.28 -23.01
CA ALA A 47 -21.98 -9.20 -22.17
C ALA A 47 -21.14 -9.01 -20.90
N GLU A 48 -20.67 -10.09 -20.27
CA GLU A 48 -19.76 -10.05 -19.12
C GLU A 48 -18.43 -9.39 -19.48
N LEU A 49 -17.83 -9.75 -20.61
CA LEU A 49 -16.57 -9.13 -21.07
C LEU A 49 -16.75 -7.63 -21.36
N LEU A 50 -17.87 -7.24 -21.98
CA LEU A 50 -18.18 -5.84 -22.24
C LEU A 50 -18.44 -5.06 -20.95
N ALA A 51 -19.11 -5.66 -19.96
CA ALA A 51 -19.32 -5.05 -18.66
C ALA A 51 -17.98 -4.82 -17.93
N ALA A 52 -17.09 -5.81 -17.93
CA ALA A 52 -15.77 -5.70 -17.33
C ALA A 52 -14.90 -4.63 -18.00
N ASP A 53 -14.95 -4.52 -19.34
CA ASP A 53 -14.23 -3.46 -20.07
C ASP A 53 -14.75 -2.05 -19.71
N ASN A 54 -16.07 -1.89 -19.59
CA ASN A 54 -16.67 -0.64 -19.14
C ASN A 54 -16.30 -0.28 -17.69
N GLU A 55 -16.31 -1.26 -16.78
CA GLU A 55 -15.88 -1.08 -15.38
C GLU A 55 -14.42 -0.63 -15.31
N LEU A 56 -13.54 -1.27 -16.09
CA LEU A 56 -12.13 -0.88 -16.20
C LEU A 56 -11.96 0.53 -16.77
N ALA A 57 -12.75 0.91 -17.78
CA ALA A 57 -12.73 2.26 -18.33
C ALA A 57 -13.15 3.32 -17.30
N VAL A 58 -14.18 3.03 -16.49
CA VAL A 58 -14.60 3.91 -15.38
C VAL A 58 -13.50 4.02 -14.33
N ALA A 59 -12.91 2.89 -13.91
CA ALA A 59 -11.83 2.88 -12.93
C ALA A 59 -10.60 3.67 -13.42
N ASN A 60 -10.22 3.53 -14.70
CA ASN A 60 -9.12 4.32 -15.29
C ASN A 60 -9.44 5.82 -15.32
N GLY A 61 -10.69 6.20 -15.64
CA GLY A 61 -11.12 7.60 -15.60
C GLY A 61 -11.00 8.19 -14.20
N GLU A 62 -11.41 7.44 -13.19
CA GLU A 62 -11.32 7.85 -11.79
C GLU A 62 -9.87 7.90 -11.29
N HIS A 63 -9.03 6.95 -11.69
CA HIS A 63 -7.59 6.98 -11.44
C HIS A 63 -6.99 8.30 -11.93
N VAL A 64 -7.22 8.69 -13.20
CA VAL A 64 -6.69 9.95 -13.75
C VAL A 64 -7.15 11.17 -12.96
N ARG A 65 -8.42 11.20 -12.54
CA ARG A 65 -8.97 12.29 -11.72
C ARG A 65 -8.24 12.37 -10.37
N LEU A 66 -8.13 11.25 -9.67
CA LEU A 66 -7.47 11.18 -8.35
C LEU A 66 -5.99 11.53 -8.43
N SER A 67 -5.25 11.01 -9.42
CA SER A 67 -3.84 11.36 -9.67
C SER A 67 -3.63 12.87 -9.83
N GLU A 68 -4.49 13.52 -10.62
CA GLU A 68 -4.41 14.97 -10.84
C GLU A 68 -4.76 15.78 -9.58
N GLU A 69 -5.71 15.30 -8.77
CA GLU A 69 -6.03 15.92 -7.48
C GLU A 69 -4.89 15.74 -6.48
N MET A 70 -4.31 14.55 -6.37
CA MET A 70 -3.14 14.28 -5.53
C MET A 70 -1.99 15.21 -5.89
N ARG A 71 -1.67 15.34 -7.19
CA ARG A 71 -0.63 16.26 -7.68
C ARG A 71 -0.89 17.70 -7.24
N LYS A 72 -2.14 18.18 -7.39
CA LYS A 72 -2.54 19.53 -6.98
C LYS A 72 -2.45 19.73 -5.47
N LEU A 73 -2.87 18.75 -4.68
CA LEU A 73 -2.80 18.81 -3.22
C LEU A 73 -1.35 18.77 -2.72
N ALA A 74 -0.53 17.88 -3.28
CA ALA A 74 0.90 17.79 -2.98
C ALA A 74 1.63 19.11 -3.26
N SER A 75 1.25 19.82 -4.34
CA SER A 75 1.82 21.14 -4.65
C SER A 75 1.51 22.23 -3.61
N LYS A 76 0.48 22.04 -2.78
CA LYS A 76 0.13 22.98 -1.69
C LYS A 76 0.89 22.67 -0.41
N GLY A 77 1.20 21.41 -0.14
CA GLY A 77 1.81 20.95 1.10
C GLY A 77 0.97 21.24 2.35
N GLY A 78 1.60 21.19 3.53
CA GLY A 78 0.94 21.46 4.82
C GLY A 78 -0.24 20.53 5.08
N ASP A 79 -1.38 21.07 5.50
CA ASP A 79 -2.57 20.27 5.85
C ASP A 79 -3.17 19.49 4.66
N ALA A 80 -2.78 19.84 3.42
CA ALA A 80 -3.25 19.17 2.22
C ALA A 80 -2.75 17.72 2.09
N TRP A 81 -1.72 17.32 2.85
CA TRP A 81 -1.21 15.95 2.86
C TRP A 81 -2.26 14.92 3.28
N ASN A 82 -3.21 15.28 4.16
CA ASN A 82 -4.34 14.41 4.49
C ASN A 82 -5.23 14.11 3.27
N GLY A 83 -5.40 15.09 2.39
CA GLY A 83 -6.15 14.91 1.15
C GLY A 83 -5.41 14.05 0.13
N VAL A 84 -4.07 14.20 0.04
CA VAL A 84 -3.24 13.30 -0.79
C VAL A 84 -3.36 11.87 -0.30
N GLU A 85 -3.28 11.66 1.02
CA GLU A 85 -3.40 10.34 1.64
C GLU A 85 -4.76 9.69 1.36
N HIS A 86 -5.84 10.44 1.57
CA HIS A 86 -7.19 9.96 1.29
C HIS A 86 -7.37 9.56 -0.17
N ASN A 87 -6.90 10.40 -1.10
CA ASN A 87 -6.99 10.13 -2.52
C ASN A 87 -6.11 8.95 -2.95
N PHE A 88 -4.93 8.78 -2.36
CA PHE A 88 -4.06 7.64 -2.66
C PHE A 88 -4.71 6.32 -2.24
N ASN A 89 -5.27 6.25 -1.02
CA ASN A 89 -5.97 5.06 -0.55
C ASN A 89 -7.16 4.72 -1.46
N THR A 90 -7.96 5.74 -1.81
CA THR A 90 -9.07 5.57 -2.76
C THR A 90 -8.58 5.09 -4.14
N LEU A 91 -7.46 5.62 -4.63
CA LEU A 91 -6.86 5.23 -5.91
C LEU A 91 -6.42 3.75 -5.88
N THR A 92 -5.80 3.29 -4.80
CA THR A 92 -5.40 1.88 -4.66
C THR A 92 -6.57 0.91 -4.59
N GLU A 93 -7.73 1.36 -4.10
CA GLU A 93 -8.96 0.56 -4.03
C GLU A 93 -9.64 0.38 -5.41
N LEU A 94 -9.28 1.18 -6.42
CA LEU A 94 -9.85 1.05 -7.78
C LEU A 94 -9.43 -0.25 -8.49
N GLY A 95 -8.41 -0.96 -7.99
CA GLY A 95 -7.85 -2.14 -8.65
C GLY A 95 -7.06 -1.84 -9.93
N VAL A 96 -6.84 -0.55 -10.24
CA VAL A 96 -5.95 -0.08 -11.30
C VAL A 96 -4.57 0.17 -10.68
N GLN A 97 -3.52 -0.34 -11.31
CA GLN A 97 -2.14 -0.18 -10.83
C GLN A 97 -1.77 1.31 -10.74
N PRO A 98 -1.46 1.85 -9.53
CA PRO A 98 -0.99 3.23 -9.40
C PRO A 98 0.27 3.47 -10.22
N THR A 99 0.43 4.69 -10.73
CA THR A 99 1.64 5.08 -11.46
C THR A 99 2.81 5.37 -10.52
N TYR A 100 4.02 5.48 -11.08
CA TYR A 100 5.21 5.93 -10.34
C TYR A 100 4.97 7.22 -9.56
N ASN A 101 4.32 8.22 -10.18
CA ASN A 101 4.07 9.50 -9.53
C ASN A 101 3.01 9.40 -8.43
N ASP A 102 2.00 8.54 -8.59
CA ASP A 102 0.99 8.33 -7.55
C ASP A 102 1.64 7.75 -6.28
N TYR A 103 2.53 6.77 -6.44
CA TYR A 103 3.32 6.24 -5.35
C TYR A 103 4.24 7.28 -4.71
N LEU A 104 4.89 8.16 -5.50
CA LEU A 104 5.71 9.23 -4.93
C LEU A 104 4.88 10.23 -4.11
N TYR A 105 3.72 10.66 -4.60
CA TYR A 105 2.83 11.55 -3.85
C TYR A 105 2.31 10.87 -2.58
N GLY A 106 1.94 9.58 -2.68
CA GLY A 106 1.58 8.78 -1.52
C GLY A 106 2.73 8.64 -0.51
N ALA A 107 3.97 8.42 -0.95
CA ALA A 107 5.12 8.36 -0.05
C ALA A 107 5.37 9.70 0.65
N GLN A 108 5.20 10.82 -0.06
CA GLN A 108 5.31 12.16 0.51
C GLN A 108 4.22 12.43 1.56
N SER A 109 2.97 12.04 1.30
CA SER A 109 1.89 12.19 2.29
C SER A 109 2.13 11.33 3.52
N ALA A 110 2.50 10.05 3.33
CA ALA A 110 2.83 9.15 4.44
C ALA A 110 3.95 9.71 5.32
N ARG A 111 5.01 10.27 4.73
CA ARG A 111 6.10 10.93 5.47
C ARG A 111 5.60 12.14 6.24
N ALA A 112 4.77 12.97 5.62
CA ALA A 112 4.20 14.15 6.26
C ALA A 112 3.26 13.80 7.42
N LEU A 113 2.67 12.60 7.41
CA LEU A 113 1.81 12.05 8.46
C LEU A 113 2.58 11.16 9.46
N GLY A 114 3.89 10.97 9.27
CA GLY A 114 4.74 10.18 10.16
C GLY A 114 4.54 8.66 10.05
N ASN A 115 3.87 8.16 9.00
CA ASN A 115 3.76 6.72 8.75
C ASN A 115 4.92 6.26 7.86
N VAL A 116 6.09 6.05 8.47
CA VAL A 116 7.32 5.72 7.75
C VAL A 116 7.27 4.32 7.10
N GLN A 117 6.47 3.38 7.62
CA GLN A 117 6.25 2.08 6.96
C GLN A 117 5.61 2.29 5.58
N ASP A 118 4.52 3.05 5.52
CA ASP A 118 3.84 3.36 4.27
C ASP A 118 4.74 4.13 3.29
N VAL A 119 5.68 4.94 3.79
CA VAL A 119 6.70 5.58 2.93
C VAL A 119 7.53 4.52 2.22
N ILE A 120 8.05 3.54 2.95
CA ILE A 120 8.89 2.47 2.41
C ILE A 120 8.09 1.67 1.39
N ASP A 121 6.91 1.16 1.76
CA ASP A 121 6.08 0.32 0.89
C ASP A 121 5.77 1.02 -0.44
N ARG A 122 5.43 2.31 -0.39
CA ARG A 122 5.11 3.12 -1.58
C ARG A 122 6.36 3.42 -2.41
N LEU A 123 7.52 3.67 -1.79
CA LEU A 123 8.78 3.86 -2.50
C LEU A 123 9.28 2.58 -3.16
N GLU A 124 9.14 1.42 -2.51
CA GLU A 124 9.47 0.13 -3.10
C GLU A 124 8.59 -0.15 -4.32
N ALA A 125 7.29 0.13 -4.24
CA ALA A 125 6.38 0.02 -5.37
C ALA A 125 6.73 1.00 -6.51
N ALA A 126 7.08 2.25 -6.20
CA ALA A 126 7.59 3.20 -7.19
C ALA A 126 8.88 2.69 -7.86
N ASN A 127 9.83 2.19 -7.05
CA ASN A 127 11.10 1.66 -7.52
C ASN A 127 10.90 0.44 -8.44
N ALA A 128 9.92 -0.42 -8.14
CA ALA A 128 9.58 -1.57 -8.98
C ALA A 128 9.04 -1.16 -10.36
N LEU A 129 8.33 -0.03 -10.46
CA LEU A 129 7.84 0.50 -11.73
C LEU A 129 8.91 1.24 -12.53
N ASN A 130 9.71 2.06 -11.85
CA ASN A 130 10.75 2.86 -12.48
C ASN A 130 11.90 3.09 -11.48
N PRO A 131 12.96 2.27 -11.50
CA PRO A 131 14.09 2.43 -10.60
C PRO A 131 14.83 3.74 -10.85
N THR A 132 14.93 4.58 -9.83
CA THR A 132 15.66 5.85 -9.90
C THR A 132 16.61 6.00 -8.71
N THR A 133 17.70 6.73 -8.91
CA THR A 133 18.63 7.06 -7.81
C THR A 133 17.94 7.84 -6.71
N GLU A 134 16.99 8.73 -7.02
CA GLU A 134 16.21 9.49 -6.04
C GLU A 134 15.46 8.57 -5.06
N VAL A 135 14.73 7.59 -5.58
CA VAL A 135 13.97 6.64 -4.74
C VAL A 135 14.91 5.74 -3.95
N SER A 136 15.98 5.25 -4.57
CA SER A 136 16.99 4.43 -3.91
C SER A 136 17.69 5.17 -2.77
N ASP A 137 18.05 6.44 -2.97
CA ASP A 137 18.69 7.27 -1.96
C ASP A 137 17.74 7.57 -0.79
N TRP A 138 16.44 7.75 -1.08
CA TRP A 138 15.44 7.95 -0.02
C TRP A 138 15.27 6.67 0.82
N LEU A 139 15.13 5.49 0.19
CA LEU A 139 15.09 4.21 0.90
C LEU A 139 16.34 3.99 1.75
N SER A 140 17.53 4.22 1.18
CA SER A 140 18.81 4.12 1.88
C SER A 140 18.92 5.09 3.07
N ASN A 141 18.38 6.30 2.95
CA ASN A 141 18.32 7.27 4.04
C ASN A 141 17.44 6.77 5.20
N ILE A 142 16.27 6.20 4.87
CA ILE A 142 15.36 5.63 5.87
C ILE A 142 16.05 4.47 6.60
N GLU A 143 16.64 3.53 5.86
CA GLU A 143 17.39 2.40 6.42
C GLU A 143 18.53 2.87 7.34
N GLY A 144 19.28 3.90 6.94
CA GLY A 144 20.37 4.46 7.72
C GLY A 144 19.95 5.32 8.91
N SER A 145 18.67 5.70 9.02
CA SER A 145 18.19 6.66 10.03
C SER A 145 17.10 6.13 10.95
N TYR A 146 16.43 5.03 10.60
CA TYR A 146 15.27 4.49 11.31
C TYR A 146 15.47 3.02 11.64
N GLY A 147 14.93 2.60 12.79
CA GLY A 147 14.75 1.18 13.14
C GLY A 147 13.27 0.84 13.16
N HIS A 148 12.93 -0.39 12.79
CA HIS A 148 11.56 -0.88 12.92
C HIS A 148 11.33 -1.29 14.38
N VAL A 149 10.20 -0.88 14.94
CA VAL A 149 9.88 -1.08 16.35
C VAL A 149 8.48 -1.61 16.49
N THR A 150 8.36 -2.71 17.21
CA THR A 150 7.08 -3.25 17.66
C THR A 150 7.02 -3.15 19.19
N MET A 151 5.92 -2.58 19.70
CA MET A 151 5.70 -2.46 21.14
C MET A 151 4.21 -2.49 21.48
N THR A 152 3.90 -2.91 22.70
CA THR A 152 2.51 -2.98 23.20
C THR A 152 2.48 -2.55 24.65
N LEU A 153 1.52 -1.70 25.00
CA LEU A 153 1.32 -1.20 26.35
C LEU A 153 0.27 -2.02 27.10
N PRO A 154 0.56 -2.37 28.37
CA PRO A 154 -0.46 -2.79 29.32
C PRO A 154 -1.59 -1.76 29.40
N ARG A 155 -2.83 -2.23 29.62
CA ARG A 155 -4.02 -1.37 29.69
C ARG A 155 -3.87 -0.22 30.69
N ALA A 156 -3.15 -0.43 31.79
CA ALA A 156 -2.91 0.57 32.83
C ALA A 156 -2.05 1.77 32.38
N LEU A 157 -1.29 1.63 31.29
CA LEU A 157 -0.42 2.68 30.76
C LEU A 157 -1.00 3.39 29.52
N ARG A 158 -2.14 2.92 29.00
CA ARG A 158 -2.80 3.52 27.83
C ARG A 158 -3.40 4.88 28.18
N GLY A 159 -3.43 5.78 27.20
CA GLY A 159 -3.92 7.16 27.38
C GLY A 159 -2.98 8.09 28.16
N ASN A 160 -1.81 7.62 28.60
CA ASN A 160 -0.78 8.46 29.19
C ASN A 160 0.25 8.89 28.13
N PRO A 161 0.27 10.18 27.70
CA PRO A 161 1.20 10.64 26.66
C PRO A 161 2.67 10.64 27.11
N ASP A 162 2.94 10.63 28.43
CA ASP A 162 4.30 10.61 28.98
C ASP A 162 4.89 9.20 29.05
N VAL A 163 4.11 8.16 28.70
CA VAL A 163 4.58 6.77 28.71
C VAL A 163 5.72 6.56 27.72
N PHE A 164 5.71 7.25 26.58
CA PHE A 164 6.70 7.08 25.52
C PHE A 164 7.19 8.43 25.03
N LYS A 165 8.50 8.65 25.10
CA LYS A 165 9.14 9.89 24.63
C LYS A 165 10.58 9.66 24.19
N PRO A 166 11.11 10.44 23.25
CA PRO A 166 12.54 10.44 22.98
C PRO A 166 13.29 11.01 24.18
N ALA A 167 14.46 10.45 24.50
CA ALA A 167 15.33 11.00 25.54
C ALA A 167 15.89 12.38 25.12
N ILE A 168 16.11 12.57 23.81
CA ILE A 168 16.53 13.83 23.20
C ILE A 168 15.55 14.14 22.05
N PRO A 169 14.82 15.26 22.08
CA PRO A 169 13.91 15.63 21.00
C PRO A 169 14.65 15.77 19.66
N PRO A 170 14.14 15.17 18.56
CA PRO A 170 14.77 15.35 17.26
C PRO A 170 14.50 16.74 16.68
N PHE A 171 15.48 17.26 15.93
CA PHE A 171 15.35 18.53 15.23
C PHE A 171 14.54 18.41 13.93
N ALA A 172 14.67 17.29 13.24
CA ALA A 172 14.05 17.09 11.93
C ALA A 172 12.52 17.00 12.06
N PRO A 173 11.73 17.79 11.29
CA PRO A 173 10.28 17.79 11.39
C PRO A 173 9.62 16.42 11.16
N ASP A 174 10.09 15.68 10.15
CA ASP A 174 9.59 14.34 9.81
C ASP A 174 9.85 13.31 10.92
N GLN A 175 11.02 13.36 11.55
CA GLN A 175 11.33 12.52 12.72
C GLN A 175 10.39 12.83 13.89
N ARG A 176 10.07 14.11 14.13
CA ARG A 176 9.08 14.48 15.17
C ARG A 176 7.71 13.91 14.85
N THR A 177 7.24 14.04 13.61
CA THR A 177 5.96 13.50 13.20
C THR A 177 5.88 11.98 13.35
N ALA A 178 6.95 11.25 13.00
CA ALA A 178 6.99 9.78 13.19
C ALA A 178 6.85 9.39 14.68
N ILE A 179 7.52 10.12 15.58
CA ILE A 179 7.41 9.91 17.02
C ILE A 179 6.01 10.25 17.54
N ASP A 180 5.41 11.35 17.07
CA ASP A 180 4.08 11.77 17.51
C ASP A 180 2.98 10.82 16.98
N SER A 181 3.16 10.27 15.78
CA SER A 181 2.32 9.17 15.26
C SER A 181 2.41 7.93 16.16
N ALA A 182 3.63 7.51 16.54
CA ALA A 182 3.82 6.39 17.46
C ALA A 182 3.16 6.63 18.83
N LYS A 183 3.33 7.82 19.41
CA LYS A 183 2.66 8.20 20.66
C LYS A 183 1.13 8.13 20.54
N THR A 184 0.58 8.64 19.44
CA THR A 184 -0.86 8.63 19.18
C THR A 184 -1.36 7.19 19.09
N SER A 185 -0.70 6.34 18.31
CA SER A 185 -1.05 4.92 18.17
C SER A 185 -1.00 4.16 19.51
N LEU A 186 0.03 4.42 20.33
CA LEU A 186 0.15 3.86 21.67
C LEU A 186 -0.93 4.37 22.64
N ALA A 187 -1.29 5.64 22.55
CA ALA A 187 -2.33 6.23 23.39
C ALA A 187 -3.72 5.67 23.05
N GLU A 188 -4.03 5.54 21.76
CA GLU A 188 -5.34 5.14 21.24
C GLU A 188 -5.54 3.62 21.26
N THR A 189 -4.59 2.86 20.71
CA THR A 189 -4.72 1.41 20.54
C THR A 189 -4.01 0.62 21.65
N GLY A 190 -2.98 1.22 22.25
CA GLY A 190 -2.08 0.53 23.17
C GLY A 190 -1.00 -0.30 22.47
N SER A 191 -0.78 -0.10 21.17
CA SER A 191 0.17 -0.88 20.37
C SER A 191 0.75 0.00 19.27
N PHE A 192 1.99 -0.27 18.89
CA PHE A 192 2.64 0.36 17.76
C PHE A 192 3.51 -0.66 17.04
N SER A 193 3.46 -0.66 15.72
CA SER A 193 4.40 -1.35 14.85
C SER A 193 4.73 -0.41 13.70
N GLY A 194 5.99 -0.07 13.54
CA GLY A 194 6.43 0.86 12.50
C GLY A 194 7.84 1.37 12.78
N TYR A 195 8.28 2.35 12.00
CA TYR A 195 9.65 2.84 12.09
C TYR A 195 9.77 4.08 12.98
N LEU A 196 10.82 4.09 13.81
CA LEU A 196 11.20 5.21 14.63
C LEU A 196 12.62 5.67 14.29
N PRO A 197 12.91 6.97 14.36
CA PRO A 197 14.28 7.48 14.20
C PRO A 197 15.22 6.79 15.19
N ALA A 198 16.40 6.39 14.73
CA ALA A 198 17.42 5.79 15.58
C ALA A 198 17.78 6.74 16.72
N GLY A 199 17.87 6.20 17.94
CA GLY A 199 18.10 7.01 19.12
C GLY A 199 17.62 6.34 20.41
N LEU A 200 17.85 7.06 21.51
CA LEU A 200 17.43 6.64 22.85
C LEU A 200 16.02 7.17 23.13
N TYR A 201 15.15 6.26 23.56
CA TYR A 201 13.79 6.57 23.98
C TYR A 201 13.57 6.11 25.42
N ILE A 202 12.56 6.69 26.05
CA ILE A 202 12.10 6.35 27.38
C ILE A 202 10.69 5.77 27.24
N LEU A 203 10.52 4.53 27.66
CA LEU A 203 9.25 3.84 27.74
C LEU A 203 8.94 3.47 29.19
N ASN A 204 7.95 4.12 29.78
CA ASN A 204 7.55 3.94 31.18
C ASN A 204 8.73 4.04 32.17
N GLY A 205 9.66 4.97 31.90
CA GLY A 205 10.86 5.19 32.69
C GLY A 205 12.04 4.27 32.36
N ALA A 206 11.86 3.22 31.55
CA ALA A 206 12.94 2.38 31.04
C ALA A 206 13.53 2.97 29.76
N ASN A 207 14.84 2.84 29.58
CA ASN A 207 15.51 3.24 28.35
C ASN A 207 15.38 2.13 27.30
N ILE A 208 15.00 2.51 26.08
CA ILE A 208 15.03 1.63 24.92
C ILE A 208 15.88 2.28 23.83
N LEU A 209 16.73 1.49 23.19
CA LEU A 209 17.59 1.95 22.10
C LEU A 209 17.02 1.48 20.76
N VAL A 210 16.65 2.42 19.90
CA VAL A 210 16.30 2.14 18.51
C VAL A 210 17.57 2.29 17.67
N GLU A 211 17.98 1.22 17.02
CA GLU A 211 19.12 1.19 16.12
C GLU A 211 18.65 1.25 14.66
N ALA A 212 19.35 2.02 13.83
CA ALA A 212 19.04 2.11 12.40
C ALA A 212 19.18 0.75 11.70
N GLY A 213 18.26 0.44 10.80
CA GLY A 213 18.26 -0.80 10.01
C GLY A 213 18.00 -2.07 10.83
N LYS A 214 17.56 -1.97 12.09
CA LYS A 214 17.27 -3.12 12.95
C LYS A 214 15.82 -3.15 13.40
N ASP A 215 15.37 -4.37 13.68
CA ASP A 215 14.09 -4.64 14.32
C ASP A 215 14.26 -4.65 15.84
N LEU A 216 13.35 -3.98 16.54
CA LEU A 216 13.24 -3.97 17.98
C LEU A 216 11.83 -4.40 18.41
N ASP A 217 11.71 -5.58 19.00
CA ASP A 217 10.53 -5.95 19.77
C ASP A 217 10.77 -5.60 21.25
N VAL A 218 10.12 -4.54 21.71
CA VAL A 218 10.28 -4.04 23.09
C VAL A 218 9.73 -5.02 24.13
N ASN A 219 8.83 -5.90 23.72
CA ASN A 219 8.21 -6.87 24.62
C ASN A 219 8.93 -8.23 24.62
N ALA A 220 9.96 -8.40 23.77
CA ALA A 220 10.74 -9.63 23.72
C ALA A 220 11.55 -9.82 25.03
N PRO A 221 11.69 -11.06 25.53
CA PRO A 221 12.46 -11.32 26.75
C PRO A 221 13.94 -10.92 26.57
N GLY A 222 14.45 -10.10 27.50
CA GLY A 222 15.87 -9.69 27.55
C GLY A 222 16.18 -8.28 27.05
N VAL A 223 15.18 -7.44 26.76
CA VAL A 223 15.32 -6.08 26.19
C VAL A 223 15.27 -4.96 27.25
N SER A 224 15.34 -5.28 28.56
CA SER A 224 15.22 -4.32 29.67
C SER A 224 16.56 -3.93 30.32
#